data_AF-A0A545SZ72-F1
#
_entry.id   AF-A0A545SZ72-F1
#
_cell.length_a   1.000
_cell.length_b   1.000
_cell.length_c   1.000
_cell.angle_alpha   90.00
_cell.angle_beta   90.00
_cell.angle_gamma   90.00
#
_symmetry.space_group_name_H-M   'P 1'
#
loop_
_entity.id
_entity.type
_entity.pdbx_description
1 polymer ?
#
loop_
_entity_poly.entity_id
_entity_poly.type
_entity_poly.pdbx_seq_one_letter_code
_entity_poly.pdbx_strand_id
1 'polypeptide(L)'
;MRNIIPKAVLSAALIAGVTLPAAARFENLRPDVERHLSTKGISEADVDKISILPRRRAGEGSDIVRGYNATVSFHNCDGHLVISMNRVGHIKDVYSRGACSFPGVPSY
;
A
#
# COMPACT_ATOMS: atom_id res chain seq x y z
N MET A 1 -9.39 -57.16 -46.30
CA MET A 1 -9.74 -55.71 -46.38
C MET A 1 -9.53 -55.13 -44.99
N ARG A 2 -8.71 -54.07 -44.87
CA ARG A 2 -8.13 -53.57 -43.61
C ARG A 2 -9.06 -52.58 -42.90
N ASN A 3 -9.25 -52.81 -41.60
CA ASN A 3 -9.97 -51.97 -40.65
C ASN A 3 -9.33 -50.58 -40.46
N ILE A 4 -10.15 -49.55 -40.31
CA ILE A 4 -9.74 -48.23 -39.81
C ILE A 4 -10.83 -47.75 -38.85
N ILE A 5 -10.53 -47.72 -37.54
CA ILE A 5 -11.35 -47.06 -36.52
C ILE A 5 -10.52 -45.88 -36.00
N PRO A 6 -11.02 -44.64 -36.04
CA PRO A 6 -10.26 -43.47 -35.65
C PRO A 6 -10.16 -43.38 -34.12
N LYS A 7 -8.94 -43.13 -33.64
CA LYS A 7 -8.63 -42.92 -32.23
C LYS A 7 -9.23 -41.58 -31.78
N ALA A 8 -10.17 -41.62 -30.84
CA ALA A 8 -10.63 -40.45 -30.12
C ALA A 8 -9.48 -39.92 -29.24
N VAL A 9 -8.92 -38.78 -29.61
CA VAL A 9 -7.91 -38.06 -28.82
C VAL A 9 -8.65 -37.24 -27.77
N LEU A 10 -8.68 -37.75 -26.54
CA LEU A 10 -9.26 -37.08 -25.38
C LEU A 10 -8.19 -36.13 -24.79
N SER A 11 -8.15 -34.89 -25.27
CA SER A 11 -7.27 -33.84 -24.72
C SER A 11 -7.88 -33.29 -23.42
N ALA A 12 -7.43 -33.79 -22.27
CA ALA A 12 -7.75 -33.21 -20.97
C ALA A 12 -6.95 -31.91 -20.76
N ALA A 13 -7.66 -30.78 -20.74
CA ALA A 13 -7.09 -29.46 -20.48
C ALA A 13 -6.68 -29.36 -19.00
N LEU A 14 -5.37 -29.25 -18.75
CA LEU A 14 -4.82 -28.93 -17.43
C LEU A 14 -5.12 -27.46 -17.11
N ILE A 15 -6.07 -27.22 -16.20
CA ILE A 15 -6.26 -25.89 -15.61
C ILE A 15 -5.17 -25.71 -14.56
N ALA A 16 -4.04 -25.12 -14.97
CA ALA A 16 -3.01 -24.67 -14.05
C ALA A 16 -3.58 -23.50 -13.22
N GLY A 17 -4.06 -23.81 -12.02
CA GLY A 17 -4.44 -22.81 -11.03
C GLY A 17 -3.21 -22.00 -10.65
N VAL A 18 -3.14 -20.75 -11.10
CA VAL A 18 -2.11 -19.80 -10.71
C VAL A 18 -2.36 -19.42 -9.25
N THR A 19 -1.74 -20.15 -8.33
CA THR A 19 -1.65 -19.75 -6.93
C THR A 19 -0.63 -18.63 -6.83
N LEU A 20 -1.09 -17.38 -6.93
CA LEU A 20 -0.21 -16.24 -6.66
C LEU A 20 0.28 -16.32 -5.21
N PRO A 21 1.60 -16.23 -4.96
CA PRO A 21 2.13 -16.16 -3.61
C PRO A 21 1.68 -14.85 -2.96
N ALA A 22 0.90 -14.94 -1.88
CA ALA A 22 0.41 -13.79 -1.10
C ALA A 22 1.51 -13.08 -0.27
N ALA A 23 2.78 -13.38 -0.51
CA ALA A 23 3.89 -13.02 0.38
C ALA A 23 4.60 -11.69 0.04
N ALA A 24 4.28 -11.02 -1.06
CA ALA A 24 5.07 -9.87 -1.56
C ALA A 24 4.43 -8.48 -1.37
N ARG A 25 3.46 -8.31 -0.47
CA ARG A 25 2.74 -7.02 -0.32
C ARG A 25 3.41 -5.98 0.59
N PHE A 26 4.51 -6.33 1.26
CA PHE A 26 5.07 -5.48 2.34
C PHE A 26 6.21 -4.56 1.93
N GLU A 27 6.74 -4.66 0.71
CA GLU A 27 7.93 -3.91 0.30
C GLU A 27 7.63 -2.53 -0.28
N ASN A 28 6.37 -2.20 -0.59
CA ASN A 28 6.04 -0.88 -1.11
C ASN A 28 4.67 -0.39 -0.64
N LEU A 29 4.66 0.37 0.46
CA LEU A 29 3.45 0.99 1.04
C LEU A 29 3.04 2.28 0.31
N ARG A 30 3.86 2.78 -0.62
CA ARG A 30 3.62 4.06 -1.29
C ARG A 30 2.32 4.08 -2.11
N PRO A 31 1.98 3.05 -2.91
CA PRO A 31 0.73 3.04 -3.65
C PRO A 31 -0.53 3.09 -2.76
N ASP A 32 -0.47 2.51 -1.56
CA ASP A 32 -1.59 2.56 -0.62
C ASP A 32 -1.74 3.95 0.01
N VAL A 33 -0.63 4.64 0.25
CA VAL A 33 -0.63 6.06 0.65
C VAL A 33 -1.23 6.93 -0.45
N GLU A 34 -0.75 6.82 -1.69
CA GLU A 34 -1.24 7.59 -2.83
C GLU A 34 -2.71 7.34 -3.12
N ARG A 35 -3.15 6.07 -3.06
CA ARG A 35 -4.57 5.72 -3.15
C ARG A 35 -5.37 6.39 -2.03
N HIS A 36 -4.85 6.43 -0.81
CA HIS A 36 -5.58 7.09 0.27
C HIS A 36 -5.68 8.60 0.06
N LEU A 37 -4.60 9.25 -0.39
CA LEU A 37 -4.61 10.68 -0.73
C LEU A 37 -5.66 11.00 -1.79
N SER A 38 -5.76 10.19 -2.84
CA SER A 38 -6.76 10.41 -3.89
C SER A 38 -8.20 10.27 -3.38
N THR A 39 -8.46 9.35 -2.44
CA THR A 39 -9.78 9.25 -1.79
C THR A 39 -10.14 10.47 -0.94
N LYS A 40 -9.15 11.28 -0.55
CA LYS A 40 -9.33 12.55 0.17
C LYS A 40 -9.35 13.77 -0.75
N GLY A 41 -9.32 13.55 -2.08
CA GLY A 41 -9.29 14.63 -3.07
C GLY A 41 -7.96 15.37 -3.12
N ILE A 42 -6.90 14.79 -2.56
CA ILE A 42 -5.54 15.35 -2.61
C ILE A 42 -4.89 14.86 -3.91
N SER A 43 -4.50 15.78 -4.77
CA SER A 43 -3.81 15.47 -6.03
C SER A 43 -2.35 15.13 -5.77
N GLU A 44 -1.79 14.21 -6.56
CA GLU A 44 -0.35 13.95 -6.56
C GLU A 44 0.45 15.20 -6.96
N ALA A 45 -0.12 16.06 -7.80
CA ALA A 45 0.52 17.32 -8.22
C ALA A 45 0.69 18.34 -7.07
N ASP A 46 -0.07 18.19 -5.97
CA ASP A 46 0.07 19.05 -4.78
C ASP A 46 1.14 18.52 -3.82
N VAL A 47 1.55 17.26 -3.99
CA VAL A 47 2.47 16.55 -3.11
C VAL A 47 3.91 16.84 -3.52
N ASP A 48 4.67 17.42 -2.60
CA ASP A 48 6.10 17.63 -2.77
C ASP A 48 6.88 16.35 -2.48
N LYS A 49 6.54 15.68 -1.38
CA LYS A 49 7.31 14.52 -0.91
C LYS A 49 6.46 13.58 -0.07
N ILE A 50 6.66 12.27 -0.30
CA ILE A 50 6.15 11.20 0.56
C ILE A 50 7.35 10.50 1.20
N SER A 51 7.40 10.49 2.54
CA SER A 51 8.42 9.76 3.31
C SER A 51 7.74 8.71 4.18
N ILE A 52 8.10 7.44 3.99
CA ILE A 52 7.54 6.32 4.77
C ILE A 52 8.62 5.77 5.67
N LEU A 53 8.42 5.89 6.98
CA LEU A 53 9.38 5.46 7.98
C LEU A 53 8.77 4.38 8.89
N PRO A 54 9.50 3.29 9.18
CA PRO A 54 9.05 2.30 10.14
C PRO A 54 9.03 2.91 11.55
N ARG A 55 7.90 2.73 12.25
CA ARG A 55 7.80 2.97 13.68
C ARG A 55 8.39 1.78 14.44
N ARG A 56 9.49 2.03 15.14
CA ARG A 56 10.11 1.06 16.05
C ARG A 56 9.84 1.45 17.50
N ARG A 57 9.95 0.50 18.42
CA ARG A 57 9.85 0.80 19.86
C ARG A 57 11.07 1.62 20.26
N ALA A 58 10.87 2.77 20.90
CA ALA A 58 11.99 3.52 21.49
C ALA A 58 12.53 2.74 22.69
N GLY A 59 13.85 2.58 22.79
CA GLY A 59 14.50 2.09 24.02
C GLY A 59 15.62 1.08 23.85
N GLU A 60 15.58 0.16 22.90
CA GLU A 60 16.65 -0.84 22.71
C GLU A 60 16.67 -1.26 21.25
N GLY A 61 17.80 -1.77 20.75
CA GLY A 61 18.09 -2.18 19.35
C GLY A 61 17.16 -3.26 18.79
N SER A 62 15.86 -3.04 18.84
CA SER A 62 14.80 -3.92 18.39
C SER A 62 14.51 -3.61 16.93
N ASP A 63 14.89 -4.51 16.04
CA ASP A 63 14.50 -4.51 14.63
C ASP A 63 12.99 -4.74 14.41
N ILE A 64 12.23 -4.90 15.49
CA ILE A 64 10.79 -5.15 15.44
C ILE A 64 10.04 -3.88 15.05
N VAL A 65 9.67 -3.80 13.78
CA VAL A 65 8.75 -2.79 13.24
C VAL A 65 7.38 -2.97 13.89
N ARG A 66 6.81 -1.90 14.46
CA ARG A 66 5.44 -1.86 15.04
C ARG A 66 4.38 -1.37 14.04
N GLY A 67 4.84 -0.69 13.01
CA GLY A 67 4.03 -0.15 11.93
C GLY A 67 4.84 0.86 11.15
N TYR A 68 4.17 1.71 10.40
CA TYR A 68 4.81 2.72 9.57
C TYR A 68 4.10 4.06 9.78
N ASN A 69 4.83 5.15 9.58
CA ASN A 69 4.26 6.47 9.40
C ASN A 69 4.65 6.93 8.01
N ALA A 70 3.67 7.32 7.20
CA ALA A 70 3.92 8.11 6.00
C ALA A 70 3.72 9.58 6.35
N THR A 71 4.72 10.40 6.07
CA THR A 71 4.66 11.85 6.14
C THR A 71 4.59 12.39 4.71
N VAL A 72 3.56 13.18 4.42
CA VAL A 72 3.31 13.78 3.11
C VAL A 72 3.45 15.29 3.25
N SER A 73 4.43 15.85 2.55
CA SER A 73 4.66 17.30 2.42
C SER A 73 4.04 17.80 1.13
N PHE A 74 3.64 19.07 1.10
CA PHE A 74 2.91 19.68 0.00
C PHE A 74 3.63 20.94 -0.49
N HIS A 75 3.53 21.26 -1.78
CA HIS A 75 4.19 22.44 -2.35
C HIS A 75 3.66 23.76 -1.79
N ASN A 76 2.35 23.83 -1.53
CA ASN A 76 1.64 25.07 -1.20
C ASN A 76 1.25 25.17 0.29
N CYS A 77 1.86 24.37 1.16
CA CYS A 77 1.50 24.35 2.56
C CYS A 77 2.68 24.08 3.50
N ASP A 78 2.83 24.93 4.52
CA ASP A 78 3.86 24.79 5.55
C ASP A 78 3.40 23.85 6.69
N GLY A 79 3.39 22.56 6.37
CA GLY A 79 2.96 21.48 7.25
C GLY A 79 3.02 20.14 6.56
N HIS A 80 2.42 19.12 7.16
CA HIS A 80 2.38 17.78 6.57
C HIS A 80 1.18 16.97 7.02
N LEU A 81 0.80 16.01 6.18
CA LEU A 81 -0.15 14.96 6.52
C LEU A 81 0.63 13.75 7.05
N VAL A 82 0.17 13.19 8.16
CA VAL A 82 0.68 11.94 8.72
C VAL A 82 -0.35 10.84 8.54
N ILE A 83 0.07 9.73 7.93
CA ILE A 83 -0.73 8.50 7.81
C ILE A 83 -0.06 7.42 8.65
N SER A 84 -0.69 7.08 9.77
CA SER A 84 -0.25 6.05 10.70
C SER A 84 -0.75 4.69 10.23
N MET A 85 0.16 3.76 10.01
CA MET A 85 -0.14 2.41 9.53
C MET A 85 0.32 1.36 10.55
N ASN A 86 -0.33 0.20 10.52
CA ASN A 86 0.12 -0.98 11.25
C ASN A 86 1.27 -1.68 10.50
N ARG A 87 1.74 -2.84 11.01
CA ARG A 87 2.84 -3.61 10.42
C ARG A 87 2.59 -4.11 9.00
N VAL A 88 1.32 -4.23 8.62
CA VAL A 88 0.89 -4.76 7.32
C VAL A 88 0.40 -3.66 6.37
N GLY A 89 0.62 -2.38 6.71
CA GLY A 89 0.23 -1.25 5.86
C GLY A 89 -1.22 -0.77 6.01
N HIS A 90 -2.03 -1.40 6.87
CA HIS A 90 -3.38 -0.89 7.09
C HIS A 90 -3.34 0.46 7.82
N ILE A 91 -4.00 1.44 7.23
CA ILE A 91 -4.17 2.79 7.77
C ILE A 91 -5.00 2.70 9.04
N LYS A 92 -4.44 3.22 10.13
CA LYS A 92 -5.08 3.31 11.44
C LYS A 92 -5.58 4.71 11.73
N ASP A 93 -4.83 5.71 11.30
CA ASP A 93 -5.11 7.10 11.61
C ASP A 93 -4.49 8.02 10.56
N VAL A 94 -5.13 9.17 10.35
CA VAL A 94 -4.70 10.21 9.40
C VAL A 94 -4.95 11.57 10.03
N TYR A 95 -3.91 12.38 10.12
CA TYR A 95 -3.99 13.70 10.72
C TYR A 95 -2.99 14.66 10.09
N SER A 96 -3.25 15.96 10.17
CA SER A 96 -2.32 17.00 9.75
C SER A 96 -1.55 17.58 10.94
N ARG A 97 -0.36 18.12 10.64
CA ARG A 97 0.43 18.92 11.57
C ARG A 97 0.93 20.18 10.86
N GLY A 98 1.14 21.24 11.63
CA GLY A 98 1.56 22.54 11.09
C GLY A 98 0.40 23.34 10.51
N ALA A 99 0.66 24.15 9.48
CA ALA A 99 -0.34 25.05 8.90
C ALA A 99 -1.32 24.35 7.94
N CYS A 100 -1.15 23.06 7.66
CA CYS A 100 -2.01 22.33 6.73
C CYS A 100 -3.32 21.88 7.37
N SER A 101 -4.42 22.17 6.68
CA SER A 101 -5.76 21.71 7.04
C SER A 101 -6.41 21.05 5.83
N PHE A 102 -6.94 19.85 6.03
CA PHE A 102 -7.64 19.10 4.99
C PHE A 102 -9.06 18.78 5.49
N PRO A 103 -10.09 18.87 4.63
CA PRO A 103 -11.44 18.52 5.02
C PRO A 103 -11.54 17.08 5.57
N GLY A 104 -12.12 16.94 6.76
CA GLY A 104 -12.29 15.63 7.41
C GLY A 104 -10.99 14.99 7.93
N VAL A 105 -9.92 15.76 8.06
CA VAL A 105 -8.66 15.35 8.68
C VAL A 105 -8.44 16.18 9.95
N PRO A 106 -8.30 15.55 11.13
CA PRO A 106 -7.97 16.27 12.35
C PRO A 106 -6.57 16.89 12.29
N SER A 107 -6.39 18.03 12.96
CA SER A 107 -5.11 18.75 13.04
C SER A 107 -4.58 18.72 14.48
N TYR A 108 -3.29 18.38 14.66
CA TYR A 108 -2.61 18.24 15.96
C TYR A 108 -1.25 18.93 16.04
#